data_AF-A0A6I7YE67-F1
#
_entry.id   AF-A0A6I7YE67-F1
#
_cell.length_a   1.000
_cell.length_b   1.000
_cell.length_c   1.000
_cell.angle_alpha   90.00
_cell.angle_beta   90.00
_cell.angle_gamma   90.00
#
_symmetry.space_group_name_H-M   'P 1'
#
loop_
_entity.id
_entity.type
_entity.pdbx_description
1 polymer ?
#
loop_
_entity_poly.entity_id
_entity_poly.type
_entity_poly.pdbx_seq_one_letter_code
_entity_poly.pdbx_strand_id
1 'polypeptide(L)'
;MQLIRILRNDTGSVTIEAALGLSSLVIVAAGAVAGVATMAAHLAAVDAAGAAARAHAIGEPFSSDGASVDVAEHGGLVTAQATVPAPLGSMKARAVFPAEIGSTR
;
A
#
# COMPACT_ATOMS: atom_id res chain seq x y z
N MET A 1 -6.87 -39.55 44.28
CA MET A 1 -6.26 -38.22 44.04
C MET A 1 -5.79 -38.03 42.58
N GLN A 2 -6.54 -38.53 41.58
CA GLN A 2 -6.25 -38.31 40.14
C GLN A 2 -7.34 -37.51 39.41
N LEU A 3 -8.60 -37.64 39.81
CA LEU A 3 -9.74 -36.92 39.21
C LEU A 3 -9.60 -35.38 39.31
N ILE A 4 -9.13 -34.89 40.46
CA ILE A 4 -8.86 -33.45 40.71
C ILE A 4 -7.71 -32.93 39.83
N ARG A 5 -6.80 -33.81 39.38
CA ARG A 5 -5.65 -33.42 38.54
C ARG A 5 -6.05 -33.26 37.07
N ILE A 6 -7.00 -34.08 36.59
CA ILE A 6 -7.54 -34.02 35.21
C ILE A 6 -8.41 -32.77 35.03
N LEU A 7 -9.37 -32.53 35.95
CA LEU A 7 -10.26 -31.36 35.87
C LEU A 7 -9.51 -30.01 35.95
N ARG A 8 -8.35 -29.97 36.63
CA ARG A 8 -7.51 -28.78 36.70
C ARG A 8 -6.64 -28.58 35.45
N ASN A 9 -6.41 -29.63 34.67
CA ASN A 9 -5.63 -29.58 33.43
C ASN A 9 -6.47 -29.03 32.27
N ASP A 10 -7.74 -29.41 32.19
CA ASP A 10 -8.63 -29.03 31.08
C ASP A 10 -8.96 -27.53 31.09
N THR A 11 -9.18 -26.91 32.26
CA THR A 11 -9.46 -25.46 32.37
C THR A 11 -8.30 -24.58 31.89
N GLY A 12 -7.06 -25.00 32.15
CA GLY A 12 -5.86 -24.33 31.65
C GLY A 12 -5.65 -24.57 30.15
N SER A 13 -5.92 -25.80 29.68
CA SER A 13 -5.79 -26.19 28.27
C SER A 13 -6.72 -25.39 27.37
N VAL A 14 -8.01 -25.27 27.70
CA VAL A 14 -8.98 -24.54 26.86
C VAL A 14 -8.66 -23.05 26.73
N THR A 15 -8.02 -22.46 27.74
CA THR A 15 -7.62 -21.04 27.69
C THR A 15 -6.38 -20.84 26.81
N ILE A 16 -5.45 -21.79 26.80
CA ILE A 16 -4.27 -21.77 25.91
C ILE A 16 -4.71 -21.98 24.45
N GLU A 17 -5.61 -22.93 24.20
CA GLU A 17 -6.16 -23.17 22.87
C GLU A 17 -6.93 -21.96 22.35
N ALA A 18 -7.77 -21.34 23.20
CA ALA A 18 -8.47 -20.12 22.85
C ALA A 18 -7.51 -18.94 22.62
N ALA A 19 -6.46 -18.80 23.44
CA ALA A 19 -5.45 -17.76 23.27
C ALA A 19 -4.69 -17.94 21.94
N LEU A 20 -4.25 -19.16 21.62
CA LEU A 20 -3.57 -19.45 20.35
C LEU A 20 -4.51 -19.26 19.15
N GLY A 21 -5.76 -19.71 19.25
CA GLY A 21 -6.76 -19.49 18.21
C GLY A 21 -7.05 -18.01 17.96
N LEU A 22 -7.21 -17.23 19.03
CA LEU A 22 -7.41 -15.79 18.95
C LEU A 22 -6.18 -15.08 18.38
N SER A 23 -4.96 -15.42 18.84
CA SER A 23 -3.72 -14.85 18.31
C SER A 23 -3.55 -15.14 16.83
N SER A 24 -3.79 -16.39 16.40
CA SER A 24 -3.81 -16.79 14.99
C SER A 24 -4.81 -15.94 14.19
N LEU A 25 -6.05 -15.83 14.67
CA LEU A 25 -7.09 -15.07 13.99
C LEU A 25 -6.73 -13.59 13.86
N VAL A 26 -6.17 -12.98 14.92
CA VAL A 26 -5.72 -11.59 14.92
C VAL A 26 -4.59 -11.38 13.90
N ILE A 27 -3.62 -12.29 13.83
CA ILE A 27 -2.52 -12.21 12.86
C ILE A 27 -3.06 -12.27 11.43
N VAL A 28 -3.97 -13.21 11.15
CA VAL A 28 -4.59 -13.34 9.82
C VAL A 28 -5.40 -12.09 9.47
N ALA A 29 -6.20 -11.58 10.41
CA ALA A 29 -6.99 -10.38 10.21
C ALA A 29 -6.11 -9.15 9.96
N ALA A 30 -5.04 -8.96 10.74
CA ALA A 30 -4.08 -7.89 10.54
C ALA A 30 -3.39 -8.00 9.17
N GLY A 31 -3.02 -9.23 8.75
CA GLY A 31 -2.47 -9.50 7.43
C GLY A 31 -3.42 -9.14 6.29
N ALA A 32 -4.71 -9.47 6.43
CA ALA A 32 -5.73 -9.12 5.44
C ALA A 32 -5.89 -7.59 5.31
N VAL A 33 -5.96 -6.88 6.45
CA VAL A 33 -6.04 -5.40 6.46
C VAL A 33 -4.79 -4.78 5.85
N ALA A 34 -3.60 -5.27 6.18
CA ALA A 34 -2.34 -4.80 5.60
C ALA A 34 -2.30 -5.03 4.08
N GLY A 35 -2.83 -6.15 3.60
CA GLY A 35 -2.95 -6.46 2.18
C GLY A 35 -3.85 -5.45 1.44
N VAL A 36 -5.05 -5.21 1.98
CA VAL A 36 -5.99 -4.23 1.38
C VAL A 36 -5.41 -2.81 1.40
N ALA A 37 -4.81 -2.39 2.52
CA ALA A 37 -4.16 -1.08 2.61
C ALA A 37 -2.99 -0.94 1.61
N THR A 38 -2.27 -2.03 1.36
CA THR A 38 -1.19 -2.05 0.35
C THR A 38 -1.74 -1.89 -1.07
N MET A 39 -2.86 -2.55 -1.40
CA MET A 39 -3.52 -2.36 -2.70
C MET A 39 -4.07 -0.94 -2.86
N ALA A 40 -4.62 -0.35 -1.79
CA ALA A 40 -5.05 1.05 -1.80
C ALA A 40 -3.88 2.01 -2.07
N ALA A 41 -2.71 1.79 -1.45
CA ALA A 41 -1.50 2.57 -1.71
C ALA A 41 -1.00 2.42 -3.16
N HIS A 42 -1.16 1.24 -3.77
CA HIS A 42 -0.82 1.05 -5.18
C HIS A 42 -1.73 1.86 -6.10
N LEU A 43 -3.05 1.86 -5.85
CA LEU A 43 -3.98 2.68 -6.61
C LEU A 43 -3.70 4.19 -6.43
N ALA A 44 -3.37 4.61 -5.21
CA ALA A 44 -2.95 5.99 -4.93
C ALA A 44 -1.68 6.38 -5.72
N ALA A 45 -0.71 5.46 -5.84
CA ALA A 45 0.46 5.69 -6.67
C ALA A 45 0.10 5.84 -8.16
N VAL A 46 -0.81 5.00 -8.68
CA VAL A 46 -1.27 5.10 -10.08
C VAL A 46 -1.95 6.45 -10.34
N ASP A 47 -2.84 6.86 -9.45
CA ASP A 47 -3.55 8.14 -9.55
C ASP A 47 -2.57 9.33 -9.50
N ALA A 48 -1.67 9.35 -8.50
CA ALA A 48 -0.67 10.39 -8.37
C ALA A 48 0.28 10.46 -9.57
N ALA A 49 0.71 9.32 -10.12
CA ALA A 49 1.55 9.30 -11.32
C ALA A 49 0.80 9.87 -12.53
N GLY A 50 -0.47 9.47 -12.74
CA GLY A 50 -1.28 9.98 -13.84
C GLY A 50 -1.54 11.49 -13.73
N ALA A 51 -1.93 11.95 -12.55
CA ALA A 51 -2.18 13.36 -12.27
C ALA A 51 -0.90 14.19 -12.45
N ALA A 52 0.25 13.72 -11.96
CA ALA A 52 1.53 14.41 -12.11
C ALA A 52 2.02 14.48 -13.56
N ALA A 53 1.92 13.37 -14.31
CA ALA A 53 2.32 13.36 -15.71
C ALA A 53 1.47 14.33 -16.54
N ARG A 54 0.15 14.37 -16.29
CA ARG A 54 -0.75 15.30 -16.95
C ARG A 54 -0.46 16.76 -16.56
N ALA A 55 -0.32 17.04 -15.27
CA ALA A 55 -0.04 18.39 -14.79
C ALA A 55 1.26 18.93 -15.40
N HIS A 56 2.32 18.10 -15.43
CA HIS A 56 3.58 18.50 -16.05
C HIS A 56 3.48 18.65 -17.57
N ALA A 57 2.71 17.81 -18.26
CA ALA A 57 2.47 17.95 -19.71
C ALA A 57 1.78 19.27 -20.10
N ILE A 58 0.99 19.86 -19.21
CA ILE A 58 0.33 21.17 -19.38
C ILE A 58 1.05 22.32 -18.66
N GLY A 59 2.22 22.06 -18.05
CA GLY A 59 3.02 23.07 -17.34
C GLY A 59 2.47 23.54 -15.99
N GLU A 60 1.56 22.79 -15.37
CA GLU A 60 0.97 23.10 -14.07
C GLU A 60 1.79 22.47 -12.92
N PRO A 61 2.04 23.19 -11.81
CA PRO A 61 2.64 22.62 -10.61
C PRO A 61 1.77 21.50 -10.02
N PHE A 62 2.40 20.39 -9.66
CA PHE A 62 1.77 19.27 -8.98
C PHE A 62 2.43 19.03 -7.61
N SER A 63 1.60 18.81 -6.59
CA SER A 63 2.03 18.39 -5.26
C SER A 63 1.07 17.33 -4.75
N SER A 64 1.62 16.27 -4.15
CA SER A 64 0.85 15.19 -3.54
C SER A 64 1.18 15.09 -2.06
N ASP A 65 0.14 15.01 -1.23
CA ASP A 65 0.32 14.66 0.18
C ASP A 65 0.42 13.14 0.32
N GLY A 66 1.46 12.65 1.01
CA GLY A 66 1.69 11.22 1.23
C GLY A 66 2.25 10.42 0.05
N ALA A 67 2.61 11.05 -1.08
CA ALA A 67 3.30 10.41 -2.20
C ALA A 67 4.54 11.20 -2.62
N SER A 68 5.61 10.49 -2.98
CA SER A 68 6.81 11.06 -3.60
C SER A 68 6.72 10.86 -5.10
N VAL A 69 6.85 11.93 -5.87
CA VAL A 69 6.73 11.89 -7.33
C VAL A 69 8.00 12.40 -7.99
N ASP A 70 8.49 11.64 -8.96
CA ASP A 70 9.60 12.00 -9.85
C ASP A 70 9.06 12.13 -11.27
N VAL A 71 9.36 13.24 -11.94
CA VAL A 71 8.87 13.52 -13.29
C VAL A 71 10.06 13.80 -14.20
N ALA A 72 10.07 13.16 -15.37
CA ALA A 72 11.07 13.34 -16.40
C ALA A 72 10.40 13.52 -17.76
N GLU A 73 10.89 14.47 -18.56
CA GLU A 73 10.45 14.67 -19.94
C GLU A 73 11.54 14.21 -20.92
N HIS A 74 11.17 13.41 -21.91
CA HIS A 74 12.07 13.00 -22.98
C HIS A 74 11.32 12.76 -24.30
N GLY A 75 11.80 13.34 -25.40
CA GLY A 75 11.27 13.08 -26.74
C GLY A 75 9.79 13.46 -26.90
N GLY A 76 9.33 14.54 -26.26
CA GLY A 76 7.93 14.97 -26.28
C GLY A 76 7.00 14.10 -25.45
N LEU A 77 7.54 13.22 -24.59
CA LEU A 77 6.79 12.42 -23.63
C LEU A 77 7.19 12.80 -22.21
N VAL A 78 6.19 13.08 -21.39
CA VAL A 78 6.30 13.28 -19.95
C VAL A 78 6.08 11.95 -19.26
N THR A 79 7.04 11.53 -18.45
CA THR A 79 6.95 10.33 -17.62
C THR A 79 6.97 10.72 -16.16
N ALA A 80 5.91 10.41 -15.43
CA ALA A 80 5.87 10.57 -13.98
C ALA A 80 5.89 9.21 -13.28
N GLN A 81 6.64 9.11 -12.20
CA GLN A 81 6.71 7.96 -11.32
C GLN A 81 6.36 8.38 -9.90
N ALA A 82 5.29 7.81 -9.35
CA ALA A 82 4.89 8.04 -7.98
C ALA A 82 5.25 6.84 -7.10
N THR A 83 5.65 7.13 -5.86
CA THR A 83 5.96 6.18 -4.80
C THR A 83 5.14 6.50 -3.56
N VAL A 84 4.36 5.53 -3.07
CA VAL A 84 3.51 5.67 -1.88
C VAL A 84 3.93 4.62 -0.84
N PRO A 85 4.20 5.00 0.42
CA PRO A 85 4.50 4.02 1.47
C PRO A 85 3.25 3.22 1.84
N ALA A 86 3.42 1.93 2.08
CA ALA A 86 2.33 1.03 2.48
C ALA A 86 2.79 0.05 3.58
N PRO A 87 1.84 -0.61 4.27
CA PRO A 87 2.18 -1.53 5.36
C PRO A 87 3.10 -2.69 4.93
N LEU A 88 2.99 -3.15 3.69
CA LEU A 88 3.78 -4.26 3.15
C LEU A 88 4.88 -3.78 2.17
N GLY A 89 5.35 -2.54 2.31
CA GLY A 89 6.41 -1.95 1.49
C GLY A 89 5.95 -0.71 0.72
N SER A 90 6.83 -0.15 -0.12
CA SER A 90 6.46 1.01 -0.95
C SER A 90 5.88 0.56 -2.29
N MET A 91 4.74 1.14 -2.65
CA MET A 91 4.08 0.90 -3.93
C MET A 91 4.53 1.96 -4.93
N LYS A 92 4.83 1.53 -6.16
CA LYS A 92 5.26 2.41 -7.24
C LYS A 92 4.35 2.26 -8.44
N ALA A 93 4.11 3.36 -9.13
CA ALA A 93 3.42 3.37 -10.41
C ALA A 93 4.09 4.38 -11.34
N ARG A 94 3.92 4.17 -12.65
CA ARG A 94 4.44 5.05 -13.70
C ARG A 94 3.33 5.37 -14.68
N ALA A 95 3.22 6.63 -15.06
CA ALA A 95 2.35 7.11 -16.12
C ALA A 95 3.16 7.88 -17.15
N VAL A 96 2.76 7.79 -18.42
CA VAL A 96 3.39 8.49 -19.54
C VAL A 96 2.31 9.27 -20.29
N PHE A 97 2.56 10.55 -20.52
CA PHE A 97 1.68 11.46 -21.24
C PHE A 97 2.46 12.18 -22.35
N PRO A 98 1.85 12.45 -23.52
CA PRO A 98 2.46 13.33 -24.51
C PRO A 98 2.52 14.77 -24.00
N ALA A 99 3.63 15.47 -24.26
CA ALA A 99 3.82 16.86 -23.89
C ALA A 99 3.01 17.77 -24.83
N GLU A 100 1.94 18.39 -24.33
CA GLU A 100 1.09 19.29 -25.14
C GLU A 100 1.75 20.65 -25.37
N ILE A 101 2.67 21.07 -24.48
CA ILE A 101 3.35 22.38 -24.55
C ILE A 101 4.82 22.27 -25.03
N GLY A 102 5.40 21.07 -25.07
CA GLY A 102 6.83 20.84 -25.37
C GLY A 102 7.17 20.36 -26.78
N SER A 103 6.21 19.94 -27.61
CA SER A 103 6.50 19.22 -28.87
C SER A 103 6.89 20.09 -30.09
N THR A 104 7.07 21.42 -29.95
CA THR A 104 7.33 22.30 -31.12
C THR A 104 8.45 23.32 -30.89
N ARG A 105 9.64 22.89 -30.49
CA ARG A 105 10.83 23.71 -30.76
C ARG A 105 12.03 22.91 -31.24
#